data_AF-A0A951C4T6-F1
#
_entry.id   AF-A0A951C4T6-F1
#
_cell.length_a   1.000
_cell.length_b   1.000
_cell.length_c   1.000
_cell.angle_alpha   90.00
_cell.angle_beta   90.00
_cell.angle_gamma   90.00
#
_symmetry.space_group_name_H-M   'P 1'
#
loop_
_entity.id
_entity.type
_entity.pdbx_description
1 polymer ?
#
loop_
_entity_poly.entity_id
_entity_poly.type
_entity_poly.pdbx_seq_one_letter_code
_entity_poly.pdbx_strand_id
1 'polypeptide(L)'
;MKKWLIGGIAAVLVVVVGGPFLYIHVLSKKAPPKLSLSTTATTAGSSSDDPAVGSSDSSVPLDGTWKVSSGSTAGYRVKEVLFGQSNTAVGRTSSVTGQFVASGTTINSGSFTVDMTSVTSD
;
A
#
# COMPACT_ATOMS: atom_id res chain seq x y z
N MET A 1 -48.13 -2.92 23.71
CA MET A 1 -46.95 -3.82 23.68
C MET A 1 -46.32 -3.97 22.29
N LYS A 2 -47.06 -4.36 21.22
CA LYS A 2 -46.49 -4.54 19.87
C LYS A 2 -45.84 -3.29 19.22
N LYS A 3 -46.39 -2.08 19.40
CA LYS A 3 -45.83 -0.85 18.78
C LYS A 3 -44.44 -0.47 19.30
N TRP A 4 -44.19 -0.66 20.59
CA TRP A 4 -42.87 -0.44 21.21
C TRP A 4 -41.85 -1.46 20.74
N LEU A 5 -42.27 -2.71 20.54
CA LEU A 5 -41.44 -3.76 19.97
C LEU A 5 -41.03 -3.43 18.52
N ILE A 6 -41.99 -3.00 17.69
CA ILE A 6 -41.73 -2.60 16.30
C ILE A 6 -40.79 -1.39 16.24
N GLY A 7 -41.04 -0.37 17.08
CA GLY A 7 -40.16 0.80 17.18
C GLY A 7 -38.74 0.42 17.60
N GLY A 8 -38.61 -0.49 18.57
CA GLY A 8 -37.31 -1.01 19.00
C GLY A 8 -36.55 -1.74 17.89
N ILE A 9 -37.23 -2.63 17.16
CA ILE A 9 -36.63 -3.37 16.03
C ILE A 9 -36.19 -2.39 14.92
N ALA A 10 -37.02 -1.41 14.57
CA ALA A 10 -36.68 -0.42 13.57
C ALA A 10 -35.44 0.40 13.97
N ALA A 11 -35.35 0.81 15.24
CA ALA A 11 -34.19 1.54 15.76
C ALA A 11 -32.91 0.70 15.68
N VAL A 12 -32.97 -0.59 16.03
CA VAL A 12 -31.82 -1.50 15.92
C VAL A 12 -31.36 -1.62 14.47
N LEU A 13 -32.29 -1.80 13.52
CA LEU A 13 -31.94 -1.87 12.10
C LEU A 13 -31.25 -0.60 11.60
N VAL A 14 -31.74 0.58 12.02
CA VAL A 14 -31.12 1.86 11.68
C VAL A 14 -29.70 1.95 12.24
N VAL A 15 -29.44 1.49 13.47
CA VAL A 15 -28.08 1.50 14.04
C VAL A 15 -27.17 0.52 13.32
N VAL A 16 -27.66 -0.68 13.01
CA VAL A 16 -26.88 -1.74 12.37
C VAL A 16 -26.45 -1.37 10.95
N VAL A 17 -27.29 -0.65 10.20
CA VAL A 17 -26.95 -0.22 8.82
C VAL A 17 -26.35 1.19 8.80
N GLY A 18 -26.95 2.11 9.55
CA GLY A 18 -26.54 3.51 9.61
C GLY A 18 -25.21 3.72 10.32
N GLY A 19 -24.88 2.91 11.32
CA GLY A 19 -23.59 2.95 12.03
C GLY A 19 -22.40 2.70 11.09
N PRO A 20 -22.34 1.56 10.38
CA PRO A 20 -21.32 1.31 9.36
C PRO A 20 -21.32 2.36 8.26
N PHE A 21 -22.49 2.84 7.83
CA PHE A 21 -22.56 3.89 6.81
C PHE A 21 -21.85 5.16 7.25
N LEU A 22 -22.16 5.64 8.45
CA LEU A 22 -21.53 6.82 9.03
C LEU A 22 -20.02 6.61 9.23
N TYR A 23 -19.63 5.42 9.72
CA TYR A 23 -18.23 5.07 9.89
C TYR A 23 -17.45 5.09 8.57
N ILE A 24 -17.95 4.45 7.52
CA ILE A 24 -17.24 4.30 6.23
C ILE A 24 -17.19 5.63 5.47
N HIS A 25 -18.27 6.40 5.47
CA HIS A 25 -18.37 7.59 4.60
C HIS A 25 -17.96 8.89 5.26
N VAL A 26 -17.99 8.97 6.60
CA VAL A 26 -17.76 10.22 7.33
C VAL A 26 -16.55 10.13 8.25
N LEU A 27 -16.37 9.02 8.96
CA LEU A 27 -15.30 8.89 9.96
C LEU A 27 -14.02 8.26 9.39
N SER A 28 -14.15 7.34 8.44
CA SER A 28 -13.02 6.61 7.86
C SER A 28 -12.33 7.45 6.79
N LYS A 29 -10.99 7.41 6.80
CA LYS A 29 -10.21 7.98 5.70
C LYS A 29 -10.32 7.09 4.47
N LYS A 30 -10.27 7.71 3.29
CA LYS A 30 -10.20 6.97 2.03
C LYS A 30 -8.89 6.20 1.97
N ALA A 31 -8.99 4.90 1.73
CA ALA A 31 -7.82 4.04 1.59
C ALA A 31 -6.81 4.61 0.57
N PRO A 32 -5.53 4.74 0.93
CA PRO A 32 -4.50 5.27 0.03
C PRO A 32 -4.28 4.37 -1.19
N PRO A 33 -3.57 4.82 -2.24
CA PRO A 33 -3.23 4.01 -3.40
C PRO A 33 -2.46 2.73 -3.04
N LYS A 34 -2.51 1.73 -3.91
CA LYS A 34 -1.67 0.52 -3.77
C LYS A 34 -0.21 0.92 -3.98
N LEU A 35 0.70 0.26 -3.26
CA LEU A 35 2.12 0.36 -3.56
C LEU A 35 2.36 -0.23 -4.95
N SER A 36 3.07 0.52 -5.78
CA SER A 36 3.40 0.13 -7.15
C SER A 36 4.82 0.61 -7.46
N LEU A 37 5.53 -0.17 -8.28
CA LEU A 37 6.79 0.25 -8.85
C LEU A 37 6.51 1.11 -10.08
N SER A 38 7.20 2.23 -10.20
CA SER A 38 7.24 3.00 -11.44
C SER A 38 8.13 2.26 -12.43
N THR A 39 7.60 1.92 -13.60
CA THR A 39 8.44 1.47 -14.72
C THR A 39 9.01 2.71 -15.39
N THR A 40 10.25 3.08 -15.05
CA THR A 40 10.99 4.02 -15.88
C THR A 40 11.43 3.26 -17.12
N ALA A 41 10.85 3.56 -18.28
CA ALA A 41 11.34 3.04 -19.54
C ALA A 41 12.71 3.69 -19.80
N THR A 42 13.79 2.93 -19.62
CA THR A 42 15.09 3.31 -20.17
C THR A 42 14.97 3.19 -21.68
N THR A 43 14.69 4.30 -22.37
CA THR A 43 14.85 4.36 -23.82
C THR A 43 16.34 4.13 -24.10
N ALA A 44 16.70 2.92 -24.51
CA ALA A 44 17.98 2.68 -25.15
C ALA A 44 17.97 3.46 -26.48
N GLY A 45 18.44 4.71 -26.43
CA GLY A 45 18.60 5.55 -27.59
C GLY A 45 19.69 4.98 -28.48
N SER A 46 19.29 4.32 -29.57
CA SER A 46 20.20 4.05 -30.67
C SER A 46 20.48 5.34 -31.44
N SER A 47 21.78 5.60 -31.63
CA SER A 47 22.45 6.31 -32.73
C SER A 47 22.75 7.82 -32.64
N SER A 48 23.98 8.09 -33.09
CA SER A 48 24.60 9.28 -33.71
C SER A 48 25.30 10.33 -32.84
N ASP A 49 26.59 10.52 -33.16
CA ASP A 49 27.54 11.56 -32.73
C ASP A 49 26.96 12.99 -32.82
N ASP A 50 26.87 13.69 -31.69
CA ASP A 50 27.04 15.16 -31.56
C ASP A 50 27.27 15.50 -30.07
N PRO A 51 28.19 16.42 -29.68
CA PRO A 51 28.52 16.63 -28.28
C PRO A 51 27.72 17.81 -27.70
N ALA A 52 26.80 17.55 -26.75
CA ALA A 52 26.30 18.60 -25.86
C ALA A 52 25.71 18.07 -24.54
N VAL A 53 26.40 18.44 -23.46
CA VAL A 53 25.87 18.79 -22.12
C VAL A 53 25.16 17.69 -21.31
N GLY A 54 25.96 17.02 -20.48
CA GLY A 54 25.78 17.06 -19.02
C GLY A 54 24.45 16.56 -18.46
N SER A 55 24.29 15.25 -18.39
CA SER A 55 23.66 14.61 -17.24
C SER A 55 24.42 13.32 -17.00
N SER A 56 25.21 13.28 -15.93
CA SER A 56 25.81 12.06 -15.44
C SER A 56 24.70 11.16 -14.90
N ASP A 57 23.98 10.51 -15.81
CA ASP A 57 23.25 9.27 -15.56
C ASP A 57 24.29 8.23 -15.19
N SER A 58 24.71 8.27 -13.92
CA SER A 58 25.44 7.17 -13.33
C SER A 58 24.46 6.02 -13.24
N SER A 59 24.42 5.18 -14.28
CA SER A 59 23.72 3.91 -14.28
C SER A 59 24.22 3.11 -13.08
N VAL A 60 23.46 3.10 -12.00
CA VAL A 60 23.77 2.27 -10.83
C VAL A 60 23.66 0.83 -11.32
N PRO A 61 24.72 0.01 -11.21
CA PRO A 61 24.64 -1.39 -11.58
C PRO A 61 23.48 -2.04 -10.81
N LEU A 62 22.61 -2.74 -11.52
CA LEU A 62 21.52 -3.51 -10.90
C LEU A 62 22.07 -4.66 -10.06
N ASP A 63 23.26 -5.14 -10.42
CA ASP A 63 23.98 -6.20 -9.74
C ASP A 63 24.44 -5.77 -8.34
N GLY A 64 24.23 -6.66 -7.36
CA GLY A 64 24.77 -6.48 -6.02
C GLY A 64 23.76 -6.73 -4.92
N THR A 65 24.15 -6.38 -3.69
CA THR A 65 23.31 -6.50 -2.50
C THR A 65 22.58 -5.19 -2.22
N TRP A 66 21.26 -5.23 -2.30
CA TRP A 66 20.37 -4.11 -2.02
C TRP A 66 19.80 -4.25 -0.62
N LYS A 67 19.93 -3.20 0.20
CA LYS A 67 19.41 -3.18 1.58
C LYS A 67 18.21 -2.25 1.67
N VAL A 68 17.28 -2.62 2.54
CA VAL A 68 16.17 -1.72 2.93
C VAL A 68 16.76 -0.41 3.45
N SER A 69 16.28 0.70 2.91
CA SER A 69 16.71 2.06 3.27
C SER A 69 15.53 2.91 3.72
N SER A 70 15.82 4.12 4.21
CA SER A 70 14.82 5.11 4.59
C SER A 70 13.82 5.36 3.46
N GLY A 71 12.53 5.43 3.81
CA GLY A 71 11.43 5.56 2.83
C GLY A 71 10.83 4.22 2.40
N SER A 72 11.43 3.09 2.78
CA SER A 72 10.81 1.78 2.59
C SER A 72 9.59 1.60 3.49
N THR A 73 8.58 0.91 2.99
CA THR A 73 7.35 0.61 3.73
C THR A 73 6.86 -0.78 3.38
N ALA A 74 6.25 -1.45 4.35
CA ALA A 74 5.49 -2.68 4.14
C ALA A 74 4.08 -2.51 4.69
N GLY A 75 3.15 -3.30 4.19
CA GLY A 75 1.77 -3.20 4.64
C GLY A 75 0.84 -4.17 3.94
N TYR A 76 -0.43 -4.09 4.31
CA TYR A 76 -1.50 -4.92 3.77
C TYR A 76 -2.72 -4.08 3.41
N ARG A 77 -3.65 -4.70 2.69
CA ARG A 77 -4.97 -4.14 2.42
C ARG A 77 -6.02 -5.24 2.61
N VAL A 78 -7.04 -4.97 3.42
CA VAL A 78 -8.18 -5.88 3.63
C VAL A 78 -9.42 -5.26 3.03
N LYS A 79 -10.11 -6.00 2.16
CA LYS A 79 -11.44 -5.63 1.69
C LYS A 79 -12.45 -6.13 2.71
N GLU A 80 -13.28 -5.22 3.19
CA GLU A 80 -14.26 -5.50 4.23
C GLU A 80 -15.67 -5.30 3.69
N VAL A 81 -16.62 -6.07 4.21
CA VAL A 81 -18.05 -5.86 3.97
C VAL A 81 -18.75 -5.74 5.32
N LEU A 82 -19.16 -4.54 5.70
CA LEU A 82 -19.86 -4.25 6.95
C LEU A 82 -21.34 -4.08 6.64
N PHE A 83 -22.15 -5.09 6.97
CA PHE A 83 -23.61 -5.07 6.76
C PHE A 83 -24.01 -4.66 5.32
N GLY A 84 -23.35 -5.26 4.33
CA GLY A 84 -23.59 -5.02 2.90
C GLY A 84 -22.84 -3.83 2.31
N GLN A 85 -22.10 -3.07 3.11
CA GLN A 85 -21.34 -1.90 2.67
C GLN A 85 -19.85 -2.23 2.55
N SER A 86 -19.24 -1.88 1.43
CA SER A 86 -17.83 -2.20 1.16
C SER A 86 -16.88 -1.15 1.74
N ASN A 87 -15.77 -1.59 2.31
CA ASN A 87 -14.68 -0.73 2.76
C ASN A 87 -13.31 -1.36 2.45
N THR A 88 -12.23 -0.59 2.55
CA THR A 88 -10.87 -1.12 2.50
C THR A 88 -10.04 -0.58 3.65
N ALA A 89 -9.65 -1.45 4.57
CA ALA A 89 -8.68 -1.12 5.61
C ALA A 89 -7.25 -1.29 5.07
N VAL A 90 -6.38 -0.35 5.39
CA VAL A 90 -4.97 -0.35 4.98
C VAL A 90 -4.11 -0.17 6.22
N GLY A 91 -3.19 -1.10 6.43
CA GLY A 91 -2.18 -1.02 7.48
C GLY A 91 -0.80 -0.85 6.86
N ARG A 92 0.00 0.11 7.37
CA ARG A 92 1.39 0.32 6.95
C ARG A 92 2.35 0.44 8.12
N THR A 93 3.61 0.10 7.86
CA THR A 93 4.74 0.38 8.74
C THR A 93 6.00 0.68 7.94
N SER A 94 6.83 1.59 8.46
CA SER A 94 8.20 1.84 8.01
C SER A 94 9.24 0.98 8.73
N SER A 95 8.85 0.21 9.74
CA SER A 95 9.75 -0.68 10.49
C SER A 95 9.97 -1.98 9.72
N VAL A 96 10.76 -1.86 8.66
CA VAL A 96 11.16 -2.96 7.78
C VAL A 96 12.67 -3.02 7.74
N THR A 97 13.21 -4.23 7.83
CA THR A 97 14.64 -4.49 7.63
C THR A 97 14.80 -5.63 6.64
N GLY A 98 15.97 -5.73 6.02
CA GLY A 98 16.25 -6.81 5.09
C GLY A 98 17.12 -6.39 3.94
N GLN A 99 17.31 -7.34 3.04
CA GLN A 99 18.13 -7.19 1.86
C GLN A 99 17.82 -8.26 0.82
N PHE A 100 18.22 -8.00 -0.41
CA PHE A 100 18.22 -8.99 -1.49
C PHE A 100 19.49 -8.86 -2.34
N VAL A 101 19.82 -9.92 -3.07
CA VAL A 101 20.94 -9.96 -4.02
C VAL A 101 20.38 -10.06 -5.43
N ALA A 102 20.75 -9.11 -6.28
CA ALA A 102 20.39 -9.10 -7.69
C ALA A 102 21.59 -9.44 -8.58
N SER A 103 21.31 -10.13 -9.69
CA SER A 103 22.24 -10.40 -10.78
C SER A 103 21.46 -10.33 -12.10
N GLY A 104 21.83 -9.39 -12.96
CA GLY A 104 21.07 -8.95 -14.12
C GLY A 104 19.65 -8.52 -13.73
N THR A 105 18.66 -9.24 -14.23
CA THR A 105 17.23 -9.03 -13.97
C THR A 105 16.66 -10.03 -12.96
N THR A 106 17.50 -10.82 -12.30
CA THR A 106 17.09 -11.89 -11.38
C THR A 106 17.42 -11.53 -9.94
N ILE A 107 16.50 -11.83 -9.03
CA ILE A 107 16.76 -11.81 -7.58
C ILE A 107 17.16 -13.22 -7.16
N ASN A 108 18.42 -13.41 -6.80
CA ASN A 108 18.97 -14.73 -6.45
C ASN A 108 18.61 -15.14 -5.02
N SER A 109 18.52 -14.17 -4.11
CA SER A 109 18.13 -14.38 -2.71
C SER A 109 17.60 -13.09 -2.10
N GLY A 110 16.75 -13.20 -1.09
CA GLY A 110 16.25 -12.04 -0.34
C GLY A 110 15.53 -12.45 0.92
N SER A 111 15.66 -11.62 1.96
CA SER A 111 14.94 -11.76 3.22
C SER A 111 14.57 -10.40 3.76
N PHE A 112 13.34 -10.29 4.24
CA PHE A 112 12.78 -9.09 4.83
C PHE A 112 12.06 -9.44 6.12
N THR A 113 12.25 -8.61 7.13
CA THR A 113 11.54 -8.68 8.40
C THR A 113 10.74 -7.41 8.59
N VAL A 114 9.47 -7.59 8.96
CA VAL A 114 8.54 -6.48 9.23
C VAL A 114 8.14 -6.55 10.69
N ASP A 115 8.31 -5.46 11.41
CA ASP A 115 7.80 -5.36 12.77
C ASP A 115 6.29 -5.09 12.74
N MET A 116 5.52 -6.16 12.92
CA MET A 116 4.05 -6.10 12.89
C MET A 116 3.44 -5.33 14.06
N THR A 117 4.20 -5.06 15.13
CA THR A 117 3.70 -4.29 16.28
C THR A 117 3.61 -2.79 15.98
N SER A 118 4.31 -2.33 14.95
CA SER A 118 4.39 -0.93 14.55
C SER A 118 3.41 -0.56 13.42
N VAL A 119 2.56 -1.49 12.99
CA VAL A 119 1.58 -1.24 11.93
C VAL A 119 0.52 -0.27 12.42
N THR A 120 0.27 0.77 11.64
CA THR A 120 -0.78 1.76 11.90
C THR A 120 -1.77 1.81 10.75
N SER A 121 -3.00 2.22 11.06
CA SER A 121 -4.02 2.47 10.03
C SER A 121 -3.65 3.74 9.26
N ASP A 122 -3.61 3.63 7.93
CA ASP A 122 -3.23 4.70 7.00
C ASP A 122 -4.44 5.30 6.27
#